data_AF-A0A5E3WZQ3-F1
#
_entry.id   AF-A0A5E3WZQ3-F1
#
_cell.length_a   1.000
_cell.length_b   1.000
_cell.length_c   1.000
_cell.angle_alpha   90.00
_cell.angle_beta   90.00
_cell.angle_gamma   90.00
#
_symmetry.space_group_name_H-M   'P 1'
#
loop_
_entity.id
_entity.type
_entity.pdbx_description
1 polymer ?
#
loop_
_entity_poly.entity_id
_entity_poly.type
_entity_poly.pdbx_seq_one_letter_code
_entity_poly.pdbx_strand_id
1 'polypeptide(L)'
;MLLPSFRLHYDPSLHRALFKDTELVVPDLDVDVLASIVADPADAANALLESYRQRAPADVNEELESRIRAILHLLRFRMDDIPSDLERERVLRVVEEHRVIPLLLEVLSDKAFFEENLSFVIDILNMVYHVFAIAHHASLPLDPYFAALASGFCDSLLQQRAWFEDVRNRLAGTSHHEEANLRIRKALLPNMLLLLSEGPFLQTHGLRQACLLCWITSPSLEDPEHVTPILALALLQYVLAGPDDQYPTHRELQDAFRAAFDQYIIPSYGAALYLQQAAKMLRNQDSLGDDILELILPVITLSILCHPMLLTDPALSDVLIAMHDLFIHPAIQAVHRRERRVAFEFLNICMRLIPSAQNGPEYRPSLTTITRNGRLFEVLSRVLCIFVTDPSMTSTASAASDYRHCLEYLNTVGAWALVVNTKRTRNATRRDMRSVLQRSWSPTLRLLHDTLRQSRCTDEHDRLIQGWTALGDALGLDKGEFEANHRKPEHCCAWRRCRHHYEPSAERLKACKGCGEVRYCGRTCQRLHWDDNHRRECKRIGWSGPE
;
A
#
# COMPACT_ATOMS: atom_id res chain seq x y z
N MET A 1 12.88 13.22 2.31
CA MET A 1 13.03 12.43 1.08
C MET A 1 12.04 12.99 0.08
N LEU A 2 12.48 13.40 -1.11
CA LEU A 2 11.54 13.60 -2.22
C LEU A 2 10.90 12.24 -2.48
N LEU A 3 9.57 12.18 -2.67
CA LEU A 3 9.01 10.99 -3.29
C LEU A 3 9.76 10.81 -4.61
N PRO A 4 10.25 9.60 -4.94
CA PRO A 4 10.79 9.38 -6.27
C PRO A 4 9.76 9.90 -7.28
N SER A 5 10.21 10.55 -8.35
CA SER A 5 9.33 11.05 -9.42
C SER A 5 8.63 9.85 -10.03
N PHE A 6 7.47 9.50 -9.49
CA PHE A 6 6.68 8.37 -9.93
C PHE A 6 5.73 8.89 -10.99
N ARG A 7 6.27 8.99 -12.20
CA ARG A 7 5.43 8.77 -13.35
C ARG A 7 5.14 7.28 -13.37
N LEU A 8 3.89 6.91 -13.11
CA LEU A 8 3.35 5.76 -13.81
C LEU A 8 3.33 6.18 -15.28
N HIS A 9 4.49 6.08 -15.94
CA HIS A 9 4.45 5.79 -17.35
C HIS A 9 3.58 4.54 -17.41
N TYR A 10 2.40 4.69 -18.01
CA TYR A 10 1.61 3.54 -18.40
C TYR A 10 2.54 2.69 -19.24
N ASP A 11 3.19 1.73 -18.59
CA ASP A 11 4.02 0.77 -19.26
C ASP A 11 3.02 -0.21 -19.86
N PRO A 12 2.97 -0.36 -21.19
CA PRO A 12 2.16 -1.41 -21.81
C PRO A 12 2.45 -2.79 -21.20
N SER A 13 3.61 -2.98 -20.54
CA SER A 13 3.91 -4.18 -19.76
C SER A 13 3.01 -4.33 -18.52
N LEU A 14 2.62 -3.25 -17.84
CA LEU A 14 1.69 -3.28 -16.71
C LEU A 14 0.28 -3.63 -17.19
N HIS A 15 -0.11 -3.12 -18.36
CA HIS A 15 -1.34 -3.54 -19.02
C HIS A 15 -1.33 -5.05 -19.31
N ARG A 16 -0.29 -5.54 -20.00
CA ARG A 16 -0.12 -6.98 -20.25
C ARG A 16 -0.14 -7.81 -18.98
N ALA A 17 0.49 -7.35 -17.90
CA ALA A 17 0.51 -8.06 -16.64
C ALA A 17 -0.88 -8.13 -15.98
N LEU A 18 -1.68 -7.07 -16.12
CA LEU A 18 -3.03 -7.00 -15.56
C LEU A 18 -4.07 -7.76 -16.38
N PHE A 19 -3.85 -7.94 -17.68
CA PHE A 19 -4.86 -8.51 -18.59
C PHE A 19 -4.45 -9.81 -19.28
N LYS A 20 -3.30 -10.40 -18.92
CA LYS A 20 -2.74 -11.62 -19.54
C LYS A 20 -3.73 -12.78 -19.64
N ASP A 21 -4.65 -12.90 -18.68
CA ASP A 21 -5.63 -13.98 -18.59
C ASP A 21 -7.07 -13.53 -18.92
N THR A 22 -7.25 -12.27 -19.31
CA THR A 22 -8.56 -11.72 -19.69
C THR A 22 -8.68 -11.72 -21.21
N GLU A 23 -8.64 -12.91 -21.83
CA GLU A 23 -9.13 -12.99 -23.20
C GLU A 23 -10.62 -12.63 -23.17
N LEU A 24 -10.97 -11.49 -23.76
CA LEU A 24 -12.34 -11.10 -24.02
C LEU A 24 -12.94 -12.13 -24.99
N VAL A 25 -13.50 -13.21 -24.44
CA VAL A 25 -14.33 -14.13 -25.19
C VAL A 25 -15.59 -13.36 -25.51
N VAL A 26 -15.75 -12.96 -26.77
CA VAL A 26 -17.02 -12.43 -27.25
C VAL A 26 -17.91 -13.65 -27.43
N PRO A 27 -18.96 -13.83 -26.61
CA PRO A 27 -19.89 -14.93 -26.80
C PRO A 27 -20.58 -14.79 -28.16
N ASP A 28 -21.03 -15.92 -28.71
CA ASP A 28 -21.63 -16.14 -30.05
C ASP A 28 -21.98 -14.85 -30.82
N LEU A 29 -21.11 -14.50 -31.78
CA LEU A 29 -21.31 -13.40 -32.71
C LEU A 29 -22.33 -13.82 -33.77
N ASP A 30 -23.46 -13.11 -33.83
CA ASP A 30 -24.43 -13.27 -34.90
C ASP A 30 -23.86 -12.65 -36.21
N VAL A 31 -23.50 -13.52 -37.15
CA VAL A 31 -22.86 -13.13 -38.42
C VAL A 31 -23.83 -12.34 -39.31
N ASP A 32 -25.13 -12.59 -39.20
CA ASP A 32 -26.14 -11.89 -40.00
C ASP A 32 -26.34 -10.46 -39.47
N VAL A 33 -26.36 -10.28 -38.14
CA VAL A 33 -26.37 -8.95 -37.52
C VAL A 33 -25.11 -8.18 -37.87
N LEU A 34 -23.93 -8.80 -37.79
CA LEU A 34 -22.67 -8.16 -38.19
C LEU A 34 -22.69 -7.73 -39.66
N ALA A 35 -23.13 -8.61 -40.56
CA ALA A 35 -23.22 -8.32 -41.98
C ALA A 35 -24.18 -7.15 -42.26
N SER A 36 -25.31 -7.10 -41.56
CA SER A 36 -26.26 -5.98 -41.64
C SER A 36 -25.65 -4.67 -41.18
N ILE A 37 -24.88 -4.68 -40.08
CA ILE A 37 -24.24 -3.48 -39.54
C ILE A 37 -23.17 -2.94 -40.51
N VAL A 38 -22.38 -3.83 -41.11
CA VAL A 38 -21.35 -3.44 -42.09
C VAL A 38 -21.96 -2.92 -43.39
N ALA A 39 -23.14 -3.40 -43.78
CA ALA A 39 -23.81 -2.99 -45.02
C ALA A 39 -24.38 -1.56 -44.95
N ASP A 40 -24.95 -1.16 -43.81
CA ASP A 40 -25.48 0.19 -43.59
C ASP A 40 -25.20 0.69 -42.16
N PRO A 41 -24.00 1.26 -41.91
CA PRO A 41 -23.59 1.72 -40.58
C PRO A 41 -24.51 2.77 -39.96
N ALA A 42 -25.07 3.65 -40.79
CA ALA A 42 -25.89 4.77 -40.33
C ALA A 42 -27.27 4.30 -39.88
N ASP A 43 -27.93 3.44 -40.67
CA ASP A 43 -29.20 2.82 -40.28
C ASP A 43 -29.01 1.92 -39.06
N ALA A 44 -27.94 1.11 -39.05
CA ALA A 44 -27.59 0.26 -37.92
C ALA A 44 -27.38 1.05 -36.61
N ALA A 45 -26.69 2.20 -36.66
CA ALA A 45 -26.50 3.07 -35.50
C ALA A 45 -27.83 3.65 -34.98
N ASN A 46 -28.73 4.06 -35.87
CA ASN A 46 -30.03 4.59 -35.48
C ASN A 46 -30.94 3.48 -34.90
N ALA A 47 -30.97 2.31 -35.53
CA ALA A 47 -31.70 1.15 -35.03
C ALA A 47 -31.20 0.74 -33.64
N LEU A 48 -29.88 0.73 -33.43
CA LEU A 48 -29.28 0.42 -32.14
C LEU A 48 -29.67 1.41 -31.04
N LEU A 49 -29.61 2.72 -31.33
CA LEU A 49 -30.05 3.76 -30.39
C LEU A 49 -31.54 3.62 -30.05
N GLU A 50 -32.38 3.32 -31.04
CA GLU A 50 -33.81 3.13 -30.82
C GLU A 50 -34.08 1.87 -29.98
N SER A 51 -33.41 0.75 -30.27
CA SER A 51 -33.47 -0.47 -29.44
C SER A 51 -33.05 -0.19 -27.99
N TYR A 52 -31.99 0.60 -27.78
CA TYR A 52 -31.57 1.01 -26.44
C TYR A 52 -32.65 1.83 -25.74
N ARG A 53 -33.27 2.81 -26.41
CA ARG A 53 -34.32 3.67 -25.82
C ARG A 53 -35.61 2.92 -25.49
N GLN A 54 -35.93 1.89 -26.27
CA GLN A 54 -37.15 1.10 -26.10
C GLN A 54 -37.01 -0.06 -25.11
N ARG A 55 -35.79 -0.35 -24.63
CA ARG A 55 -35.55 -1.48 -23.73
C ARG A 55 -36.28 -1.29 -22.39
N ALA A 56 -36.67 -2.40 -21.79
CA ALA A 56 -37.02 -2.43 -20.37
C ALA A 56 -35.72 -2.55 -19.55
N PRO A 57 -35.46 -1.69 -18.55
CA PRO A 57 -34.26 -1.78 -17.72
C PRO A 57 -34.15 -3.15 -17.05
N ALA A 58 -32.95 -3.72 -17.02
CA ALA A 58 -32.62 -5.03 -16.46
C ALA A 58 -33.21 -6.27 -17.17
N ASP A 59 -34.06 -6.09 -18.19
CA ASP A 59 -34.51 -7.19 -19.05
C ASP A 59 -33.47 -7.50 -20.14
N VAL A 60 -33.35 -8.77 -20.51
CA VAL A 60 -32.47 -9.21 -21.59
C VAL A 60 -33.08 -8.83 -22.94
N ASN A 61 -32.47 -7.86 -23.63
CA ASN A 61 -32.78 -7.55 -25.02
C ASN A 61 -31.72 -8.17 -25.93
N GLU A 62 -31.97 -9.42 -26.38
CA GLU A 62 -31.02 -10.19 -27.18
C GLU A 62 -30.61 -9.49 -28.48
N GLU A 63 -31.53 -8.76 -29.12
CA GLU A 63 -31.24 -8.02 -30.35
C GLU A 63 -30.26 -6.86 -30.07
N LEU A 64 -30.53 -6.07 -29.02
CA LEU A 64 -29.65 -4.99 -28.58
C LEU A 64 -28.26 -5.52 -28.23
N GLU A 65 -28.18 -6.58 -27.42
CA GLU A 65 -26.90 -7.19 -27.03
C GLU A 65 -26.14 -7.75 -28.24
N SER A 66 -26.82 -8.39 -29.18
CA SER A 66 -26.22 -8.90 -30.42
C SER A 66 -25.61 -7.77 -31.26
N ARG A 67 -26.33 -6.66 -31.43
CA ARG A 67 -25.84 -5.48 -32.16
C ARG A 67 -24.65 -4.83 -31.45
N ILE A 68 -24.70 -4.70 -30.11
CA ILE A 68 -23.57 -4.20 -29.31
C ILE A 68 -22.33 -5.08 -29.47
N ARG A 69 -22.47 -6.41 -29.41
CA ARG A 69 -21.35 -7.35 -29.61
C ARG A 69 -20.78 -7.27 -31.01
N ALA A 70 -21.62 -7.08 -32.02
CA ALA A 70 -21.16 -6.89 -33.39
C ALA A 70 -20.35 -5.59 -33.55
N ILE A 71 -20.77 -4.47 -32.95
CA ILE A 71 -19.96 -3.24 -32.94
C ILE A 71 -18.67 -3.44 -32.13
N LEU A 72 -18.74 -4.05 -30.95
CA LEU A 72 -17.56 -4.36 -30.14
C LEU A 72 -16.56 -5.22 -30.93
N HIS A 73 -17.03 -6.19 -31.72
CA HIS A 73 -16.21 -6.99 -32.60
C HIS A 73 -15.48 -6.13 -33.65
N LEU A 74 -16.15 -5.15 -34.25
CA LEU A 74 -15.55 -4.21 -35.20
C LEU A 74 -14.50 -3.28 -34.55
N LEU A 75 -14.69 -2.91 -33.28
CA LEU A 75 -13.74 -2.10 -32.50
C LEU A 75 -12.54 -2.90 -32.00
N ARG A 76 -12.65 -4.23 -31.91
CA ARG A 76 -11.69 -5.09 -31.21
C ARG A 76 -10.33 -5.15 -31.91
N PHE A 77 -9.29 -4.96 -31.11
CA PHE A 77 -7.91 -5.34 -31.37
C PHE A 77 -7.36 -6.02 -30.10
N ARG A 78 -6.19 -6.66 -30.16
CA ARG A 78 -5.63 -7.34 -28.99
C ARG A 78 -5.28 -6.28 -27.94
N MET A 79 -5.80 -6.43 -26.71
CA MET A 79 -5.60 -5.42 -25.65
C MET A 79 -4.11 -5.21 -25.32
N ASP A 80 -3.31 -6.27 -25.45
CA ASP A 80 -1.89 -6.29 -25.15
C ASP A 80 -0.99 -5.58 -26.17
N ASP A 81 -1.54 -5.26 -27.35
CA ASP A 81 -0.81 -4.73 -28.49
C ASP A 81 -1.06 -3.24 -28.66
N ILE A 82 0.00 -2.50 -28.98
CA ILE A 82 -0.14 -1.13 -29.49
C ILE A 82 -0.85 -1.25 -30.84
N PRO A 83 -2.02 -0.63 -31.04
CA PRO A 83 -2.77 -0.77 -32.28
C PRO A 83 -1.95 -0.23 -33.45
N SER A 84 -1.83 -1.05 -34.50
CA SER A 84 -1.21 -0.63 -35.75
C SER A 84 -1.95 0.55 -36.38
N ASP A 85 -1.28 1.30 -37.25
CA ASP A 85 -1.88 2.44 -37.97
C ASP A 85 -3.16 2.02 -38.71
N LEU A 86 -3.15 0.84 -39.32
CA LEU A 86 -4.32 0.27 -40.01
C LEU A 86 -5.47 -0.04 -39.04
N GLU A 87 -5.17 -0.61 -37.87
CA GLU A 87 -6.18 -0.85 -36.83
C GLU A 87 -6.74 0.47 -36.30
N ARG A 88 -5.89 1.49 -36.12
CA ARG A 88 -6.31 2.83 -35.69
C ARG A 88 -7.27 3.46 -36.69
N GLU A 89 -6.92 3.49 -37.97
CA GLU A 89 -7.80 4.01 -39.04
C GLU A 89 -9.09 3.21 -39.17
N ARG A 90 -9.05 1.88 -39.02
CA ARG A 90 -10.25 1.04 -39.03
C ARG A 90 -11.16 1.39 -37.87
N VAL A 91 -10.64 1.46 -36.63
CA VAL A 91 -11.47 1.72 -35.45
C VAL A 91 -12.02 3.14 -35.47
N LEU A 92 -11.24 4.15 -35.89
CA LEU A 92 -11.73 5.52 -36.03
C LEU A 92 -12.89 5.61 -37.02
N ARG A 93 -12.81 4.93 -38.17
CA ARG A 93 -13.92 4.84 -39.12
C ARG A 93 -15.15 4.18 -38.50
N VAL A 94 -14.98 3.07 -37.78
CA VAL A 94 -16.10 2.42 -37.08
C VAL A 94 -16.74 3.38 -36.07
N VAL A 95 -15.93 4.10 -35.28
CA VAL A 95 -16.41 5.08 -34.29
C VAL A 95 -17.24 6.19 -34.94
N GLU A 96 -16.79 6.70 -36.09
CA GLU A 96 -17.47 7.76 -36.84
C GLU A 96 -18.75 7.24 -37.55
N GLU A 97 -18.61 6.22 -38.39
CA GLU A 97 -19.69 5.67 -39.23
C GLU A 97 -20.84 5.09 -38.40
N HIS A 98 -20.54 4.47 -37.26
CA HIS A 98 -21.54 3.86 -36.38
C HIS A 98 -21.96 4.76 -35.21
N ARG A 99 -21.50 6.03 -35.18
CA ARG A 99 -21.83 7.00 -34.12
C ARG A 99 -21.61 6.42 -32.71
N VAL A 100 -20.50 5.72 -32.52
CA VAL A 100 -20.21 4.96 -31.29
C VAL A 100 -20.14 5.90 -30.07
N ILE A 101 -19.47 7.05 -30.18
CA ILE A 101 -19.34 8.00 -29.07
C ILE A 101 -20.71 8.55 -28.62
N PRO A 102 -21.58 9.06 -29.52
CA PRO A 102 -22.94 9.44 -29.16
C PRO A 102 -23.73 8.33 -28.44
N LEU A 103 -23.65 7.09 -28.91
CA LEU A 103 -24.27 5.95 -28.24
C LEU A 103 -23.71 5.76 -26.82
N LEU A 104 -22.38 5.68 -26.68
CA LEU A 104 -21.75 5.47 -25.38
C LEU A 104 -22.07 6.60 -24.39
N LEU A 105 -22.12 7.85 -24.85
CA LEU A 105 -22.53 8.98 -24.03
C LEU A 105 -23.99 8.87 -23.55
N GLU A 106 -24.91 8.44 -24.42
CA GLU A 106 -26.30 8.23 -24.05
C GLU A 106 -26.43 7.10 -23.03
N VAL A 107 -25.73 5.98 -23.26
CA VAL A 107 -25.74 4.82 -22.37
C VAL A 107 -25.15 5.14 -20.99
N LEU A 108 -23.98 5.78 -20.96
CA LEU A 108 -23.29 6.14 -19.71
C LEU A 108 -24.03 7.21 -18.91
N SER A 109 -24.84 8.05 -19.56
CA SER A 109 -25.66 9.06 -18.90
C SER A 109 -26.92 8.47 -18.23
N ASP A 110 -27.25 7.20 -18.49
CA ASP A 110 -28.38 6.53 -17.87
C ASP A 110 -28.10 6.20 -16.40
N LYS A 111 -29.04 6.58 -15.53
CA LYS A 111 -28.96 6.33 -14.10
C LYS A 111 -29.18 4.87 -13.70
N ALA A 112 -29.64 4.03 -14.61
CA ALA A 112 -29.79 2.60 -14.38
C ALA A 112 -28.65 1.79 -15.02
N PHE A 113 -27.61 2.42 -15.60
CA PHE A 113 -26.61 1.71 -16.40
C PHE A 113 -25.98 0.51 -15.68
N PHE A 114 -25.53 0.64 -14.42
CA PHE A 114 -24.94 -0.49 -13.67
C PHE A 114 -25.98 -1.48 -13.11
N GLU A 115 -27.27 -1.18 -13.24
CA GLU A 115 -28.38 -2.09 -12.90
C GLU A 115 -28.82 -2.93 -14.11
N GLU A 116 -28.30 -2.64 -15.31
CA GLU A 116 -28.56 -3.42 -16.52
C GLU A 116 -27.96 -4.83 -16.45
N ASN A 117 -28.28 -5.64 -17.47
CA ASN A 117 -27.69 -6.95 -17.61
C ASN A 117 -26.15 -6.91 -17.58
N LEU A 118 -25.55 -7.82 -16.82
CA LEU A 118 -24.11 -7.91 -16.64
C LEU A 118 -23.32 -8.01 -17.96
N SER A 119 -23.77 -8.80 -18.94
CA SER A 119 -23.09 -8.88 -20.25
C SER A 119 -23.14 -7.54 -20.98
N PHE A 120 -24.30 -6.89 -20.99
CA PHE A 120 -24.47 -5.57 -21.60
C PHE A 120 -23.52 -4.54 -20.98
N VAL A 121 -23.47 -4.43 -19.64
CA VAL A 121 -22.57 -3.49 -18.95
C VAL A 121 -21.12 -3.76 -19.30
N ILE A 122 -20.68 -5.03 -19.27
CA ILE A 122 -19.31 -5.41 -19.60
C ILE A 122 -18.99 -5.06 -21.07
N ASP A 123 -19.88 -5.37 -22.00
CA ASP A 123 -19.68 -5.10 -23.42
C ASP A 123 -19.55 -3.59 -23.69
N ILE A 124 -20.38 -2.76 -23.05
CA ILE A 124 -20.27 -1.29 -23.12
C ILE A 124 -18.93 -0.80 -22.55
N LEU A 125 -18.51 -1.29 -21.39
CA LEU A 125 -17.22 -0.92 -20.80
C LEU A 125 -16.02 -1.34 -21.67
N ASN A 126 -16.12 -2.46 -22.37
CA ASN A 126 -15.10 -2.88 -23.33
C ASN A 126 -15.09 -2.01 -24.59
N MET A 127 -16.26 -1.55 -25.05
CA MET A 127 -16.33 -0.57 -26.14
C MET A 127 -15.66 0.75 -25.72
N VAL A 128 -15.96 1.26 -24.53
CA VAL A 128 -15.32 2.47 -23.98
C VAL A 128 -13.79 2.28 -23.94
N TYR A 129 -13.32 1.10 -23.52
CA TYR A 129 -11.89 0.79 -23.47
C TYR A 129 -11.23 0.90 -24.84
N HIS A 130 -11.80 0.25 -25.86
CA HIS A 130 -11.24 0.31 -27.20
C HIS A 130 -11.25 1.72 -27.78
N VAL A 131 -12.29 2.52 -27.49
CA VAL A 131 -12.35 3.93 -27.90
C VAL A 131 -11.26 4.75 -27.21
N PHE A 132 -11.08 4.60 -25.89
CA PHE A 132 -10.00 5.29 -25.16
C PHE A 132 -8.61 4.86 -25.60
N ALA A 133 -8.39 3.57 -25.86
CA ALA A 133 -7.10 3.05 -26.28
C ALA A 133 -6.68 3.66 -27.63
N ILE A 134 -7.61 3.76 -28.57
CA ILE A 134 -7.35 4.41 -29.87
C ILE A 134 -7.11 5.91 -29.70
N ALA A 135 -7.93 6.59 -28.88
CA ALA A 135 -7.76 8.01 -28.59
C ALA A 135 -6.41 8.32 -27.93
N HIS A 136 -5.93 7.45 -27.04
CA HIS A 136 -4.62 7.56 -26.39
C HIS A 136 -3.47 7.47 -27.39
N HIS A 137 -3.62 6.66 -28.45
CA HIS A 137 -2.62 6.53 -29.51
C HIS A 137 -2.84 7.48 -30.70
N ALA A 138 -3.93 8.24 -30.74
CA ALA A 138 -4.15 9.25 -31.76
C ALA A 138 -3.27 10.48 -31.49
N SER A 139 -2.69 11.07 -32.54
CA SER A 139 -1.82 12.25 -32.39
C SER A 139 -2.61 13.46 -31.85
N LEU A 140 -2.01 14.20 -30.90
CA LEU A 140 -2.59 15.40 -30.28
C LEU A 140 -2.89 16.51 -31.31
N PRO A 141 -3.92 17.35 -31.06
CA PRO A 141 -4.74 17.47 -29.83
C PRO A 141 -5.89 16.45 -29.73
N LEU A 142 -6.34 16.17 -28.51
CA LEU A 142 -7.48 15.28 -28.25
C LEU A 142 -8.75 15.86 -28.87
N ASP A 143 -9.45 15.05 -29.66
CA ASP A 143 -10.77 15.40 -30.18
C ASP A 143 -11.74 15.70 -29.01
N PRO A 144 -12.50 16.82 -29.05
CA PRO A 144 -13.52 17.14 -28.06
C PRO A 144 -14.50 15.99 -27.76
N TYR A 145 -14.80 15.12 -28.73
CA TYR A 145 -15.66 13.96 -28.52
C TYR A 145 -15.05 12.93 -27.55
N PHE A 146 -13.75 12.68 -27.60
CA PHE A 146 -13.09 11.79 -26.64
C PHE A 146 -13.03 12.41 -25.24
N ALA A 147 -12.80 13.72 -25.13
CA ALA A 147 -12.84 14.42 -23.86
C ALA A 147 -14.24 14.40 -23.23
N ALA A 148 -15.29 14.56 -24.06
CA ALA A 148 -16.68 14.42 -23.64
C ALA A 148 -16.99 13.00 -23.17
N LEU A 149 -16.54 11.97 -23.89
CA LEU A 149 -16.71 10.57 -23.49
C LEU A 149 -16.00 10.26 -22.16
N ALA A 150 -14.76 10.73 -21.99
CA ALA A 150 -14.01 10.55 -20.74
C ALA A 150 -14.72 11.20 -19.55
N SER A 151 -15.25 12.41 -19.74
CA SER A 151 -16.01 13.12 -18.70
C SER A 151 -17.33 12.42 -18.41
N GLY A 152 -18.09 12.01 -19.44
CA GLY A 152 -19.34 11.26 -19.28
C GLY A 152 -19.14 9.91 -18.60
N PHE A 153 -18.04 9.21 -18.88
CA PHE A 153 -17.65 7.98 -18.18
C PHE A 153 -17.38 8.24 -16.70
N CYS A 154 -16.60 9.27 -16.36
CA CYS A 154 -16.34 9.62 -14.96
C CYS A 154 -17.62 10.04 -14.23
N ASP A 155 -18.46 10.86 -14.87
CA ASP A 155 -19.73 11.32 -14.31
C ASP A 155 -20.69 10.14 -14.08
N SER A 156 -20.75 9.17 -14.99
CA SER A 156 -21.53 7.93 -14.83
C SER A 156 -21.12 7.18 -13.56
N LEU A 157 -19.82 6.95 -13.35
CA LEU A 157 -19.32 6.30 -12.14
C LEU A 157 -19.72 7.04 -10.87
N LEU A 158 -19.63 8.37 -10.89
CA LEU A 158 -19.93 9.21 -9.73
C LEU A 158 -21.44 9.26 -9.43
N GLN A 159 -22.29 9.35 -10.45
CA GLN A 159 -23.74 9.28 -10.29
C GLN A 159 -24.17 7.93 -9.70
N GLN A 160 -23.43 6.88 -10.04
CA GLN A 160 -23.69 5.50 -9.63
C GLN A 160 -22.91 5.07 -8.39
N ARG A 161 -22.38 6.03 -7.63
CA ARG A 161 -21.62 5.78 -6.39
C ARG A 161 -22.34 4.84 -5.43
N ALA A 162 -23.66 4.99 -5.26
CA ALA A 162 -24.44 4.16 -4.35
C ALA A 162 -24.37 2.67 -4.71
N TRP A 163 -24.32 2.33 -6.00
CA TRP A 163 -24.15 0.97 -6.48
C TRP A 163 -22.83 0.36 -5.97
N PHE A 164 -21.72 1.09 -6.12
CA PHE A 164 -20.40 0.61 -5.66
C PHE A 164 -20.29 0.50 -4.13
N GLU A 165 -20.98 1.38 -3.38
CA GLU A 165 -20.97 1.38 -1.92
C GLU A 165 -21.90 0.32 -1.31
N ASP A 166 -23.09 0.15 -1.86
CA ASP A 166 -24.08 -0.84 -1.43
C ASP A 166 -23.53 -2.26 -1.61
N VAL A 167 -22.85 -2.50 -2.72
CA VAL A 167 -22.10 -3.73 -2.97
C VAL A 167 -21.13 -4.01 -1.84
N ARG A 168 -20.28 -3.04 -1.46
CA ARG A 168 -19.33 -3.22 -0.35
C ARG A 168 -20.04 -3.64 0.95
N ASN A 169 -21.25 -3.17 1.20
CA ASN A 169 -22.03 -3.51 2.39
C ASN A 169 -22.74 -4.88 2.26
N ARG A 170 -23.12 -5.30 1.04
CA ARG A 170 -23.84 -6.55 0.75
C ARG A 170 -22.96 -7.76 0.44
N LEU A 171 -21.68 -7.56 0.11
CA LEU A 171 -20.65 -8.61 -0.06
C LEU A 171 -20.37 -9.44 1.22
N ALA A 172 -21.27 -9.39 2.21
CA ALA A 172 -21.21 -10.19 3.42
C ALA A 172 -22.08 -11.46 3.34
N GLY A 173 -22.58 -11.89 2.16
CA GLY A 173 -23.43 -13.09 2.14
C GLY A 173 -24.02 -13.67 0.85
N THR A 174 -23.80 -13.15 -0.36
CA THR A 174 -24.36 -13.80 -1.59
C THR A 174 -23.36 -13.85 -2.75
N SER A 175 -22.85 -15.04 -3.08
CA SER A 175 -21.79 -15.28 -4.08
C SER A 175 -22.06 -14.71 -5.49
N HIS A 176 -23.31 -14.70 -5.95
CA HIS A 176 -23.63 -14.25 -7.32
C HIS A 176 -23.44 -12.74 -7.54
N HIS A 177 -23.80 -11.91 -6.56
CA HIS A 177 -23.57 -10.48 -6.67
C HIS A 177 -22.07 -10.16 -6.62
N GLU A 178 -21.30 -10.92 -5.84
CA GLU A 178 -19.85 -10.70 -5.72
C GLU A 178 -19.15 -10.92 -7.06
N GLU A 179 -19.51 -11.99 -7.77
CA GLU A 179 -18.96 -12.29 -9.09
C GLU A 179 -19.32 -11.24 -10.14
N ALA A 180 -20.60 -10.81 -10.20
CA ALA A 180 -21.02 -9.78 -11.14
C ALA A 180 -20.25 -8.45 -10.93
N ASN A 181 -20.13 -8.03 -9.67
CA ASN A 181 -19.39 -6.83 -9.31
C ASN A 181 -17.91 -6.94 -9.62
N LEU A 182 -17.31 -8.09 -9.35
CA LEU A 182 -15.91 -8.34 -9.67
C LEU A 182 -15.68 -8.24 -11.19
N ARG A 183 -16.57 -8.81 -12.00
CA ARG A 183 -16.48 -8.74 -13.48
C ARG A 183 -16.65 -7.32 -14.01
N ILE A 184 -17.60 -6.54 -13.49
CA ILE A 184 -17.75 -5.13 -13.87
C ILE A 184 -16.50 -4.34 -13.52
N ARG A 185 -15.96 -4.52 -12.30
CA ARG A 185 -14.71 -3.85 -11.89
C ARG A 185 -13.53 -4.24 -12.77
N LYS A 186 -13.39 -5.52 -13.12
CA LYS A 186 -12.37 -5.99 -14.07
C LYS A 186 -12.48 -5.26 -15.42
N ALA A 187 -13.69 -5.00 -15.92
CA ALA A 187 -13.91 -4.21 -17.14
C ALA A 187 -13.67 -2.69 -16.95
N LEU A 188 -13.92 -2.15 -15.75
CA LEU A 188 -13.70 -0.72 -15.44
C LEU A 188 -12.22 -0.35 -15.30
N LEU A 189 -11.41 -1.20 -14.69
CA LEU A 189 -10.01 -0.90 -14.40
C LEU A 189 -9.15 -0.53 -15.62
N PRO A 190 -9.21 -1.23 -16.78
CA PRO A 190 -8.45 -0.82 -17.96
C PRO A 190 -8.86 0.56 -18.48
N ASN A 191 -10.15 0.91 -18.40
CA ASN A 191 -10.64 2.25 -18.74
C ASN A 191 -10.00 3.32 -17.84
N MET A 192 -10.00 3.09 -16.51
CA MET A 192 -9.37 4.01 -15.57
C MET A 192 -7.86 4.15 -15.83
N LEU A 193 -7.17 3.06 -16.15
CA LEU A 193 -5.75 3.08 -16.46
C LEU A 193 -5.40 3.88 -17.71
N LEU A 194 -6.23 3.80 -18.76
CA LEU A 194 -6.07 4.61 -19.96
C LEU A 194 -6.36 6.10 -19.72
N LEU A 195 -7.27 6.42 -18.80
CA LEU A 195 -7.50 7.82 -18.42
C LEU A 195 -6.37 8.38 -17.56
N LEU A 196 -5.71 7.51 -16.78
CA LEU A 196 -4.54 7.83 -15.98
C LEU A 196 -3.22 7.77 -16.76
N SER A 197 -3.22 7.24 -17.98
CA SER A 197 -2.02 7.23 -18.80
C SER A 197 -1.69 8.65 -19.27
N GLU A 198 -0.42 8.88 -19.60
CA GLU A 198 0.05 10.21 -19.95
C GLU A 198 -0.78 10.84 -21.09
N GLY A 199 -1.04 12.13 -20.96
CA GLY A 199 -1.61 12.93 -22.04
C GLY A 199 -2.90 13.67 -21.66
N PRO A 200 -3.83 13.84 -22.61
CA PRO A 200 -4.91 14.81 -22.51
C PRO A 200 -6.02 14.40 -21.52
N PHE A 201 -6.13 13.11 -21.18
CA PHE A 201 -7.15 12.61 -20.27
C PHE A 201 -6.89 12.96 -18.80
N LEU A 202 -5.66 13.30 -18.43
CA LEU A 202 -5.31 13.65 -17.06
C LEU A 202 -6.06 14.89 -16.53
N GLN A 203 -6.64 15.70 -17.42
CA GLN A 203 -7.45 16.88 -17.09
C GLN A 203 -8.96 16.60 -17.17
N THR A 204 -9.37 15.34 -17.35
CA THR A 204 -10.78 14.94 -17.45
C THR A 204 -11.54 15.32 -16.18
N HIS A 205 -12.68 15.98 -16.35
CA HIS A 205 -13.55 16.35 -15.25
C HIS A 205 -14.04 15.10 -14.49
N GLY A 206 -14.00 15.14 -13.16
CA GLY A 206 -14.47 14.03 -12.31
C GLY A 206 -13.51 12.85 -12.19
N LEU A 207 -12.42 12.79 -12.97
CA LEU A 207 -11.50 11.64 -12.97
C LEU A 207 -10.90 11.36 -11.60
N ARG A 208 -10.49 12.39 -10.84
CA ARG A 208 -9.95 12.20 -9.48
C ARG A 208 -10.97 11.56 -8.55
N GLN A 209 -12.23 12.02 -8.57
CA GLN A 209 -13.28 11.45 -7.74
C GLN A 209 -13.64 10.03 -8.18
N ALA A 210 -13.62 9.74 -9.50
CA ALA A 210 -13.83 8.40 -10.02
C ALA A 210 -12.71 7.45 -9.60
N CYS A 211 -11.44 7.88 -9.66
CA CYS A 211 -10.29 7.12 -9.14
C CYS A 211 -10.44 6.85 -7.64
N LEU A 212 -10.89 7.84 -6.86
CA LEU A 212 -11.14 7.67 -5.43
C LEU A 212 -12.26 6.67 -5.16
N LEU A 213 -13.36 6.74 -5.91
CA LEU A 213 -14.46 5.77 -5.81
C LEU A 213 -13.96 4.35 -6.10
N CYS A 214 -13.23 4.17 -7.20
CA CYS A 214 -12.63 2.88 -7.56
C CYS A 214 -11.68 2.38 -6.46
N TRP A 215 -10.81 3.24 -5.93
CA TRP A 215 -9.86 2.88 -4.88
C TRP A 215 -10.56 2.51 -3.55
N ILE A 216 -11.48 3.34 -3.06
CA ILE A 216 -12.21 3.13 -1.79
C ILE A 216 -13.10 1.89 -1.83
N THR A 217 -13.72 1.63 -2.97
CA THR A 217 -14.69 0.54 -3.09
C THR A 217 -14.08 -0.74 -3.64
N SER A 218 -12.79 -0.78 -3.96
CA SER A 218 -12.11 -1.96 -4.51
C SER A 218 -12.19 -3.14 -3.53
N PRO A 219 -12.99 -4.19 -3.82
CA PRO A 219 -13.02 -5.39 -2.99
C PRO A 219 -11.74 -6.21 -3.18
N SER A 220 -11.12 -6.08 -4.35
CA SER A 220 -9.94 -6.81 -4.82
C SER A 220 -8.62 -6.43 -4.13
N LEU A 221 -8.59 -5.49 -3.18
CA LEU A 221 -7.44 -5.44 -2.26
C LEU A 221 -7.35 -6.70 -1.39
N GLU A 222 -8.44 -7.46 -1.29
CA GLU A 222 -8.52 -8.73 -0.57
C GLU A 222 -8.19 -9.94 -1.45
N ASP A 223 -8.21 -9.78 -2.79
CA ASP A 223 -7.97 -10.85 -3.73
C ASP A 223 -6.66 -10.62 -4.52
N PRO A 224 -5.57 -11.34 -4.17
CA PRO A 224 -4.25 -11.18 -4.77
C PRO A 224 -4.21 -11.48 -6.28
N GLU A 225 -5.16 -12.27 -6.79
CA GLU A 225 -5.14 -12.68 -8.20
C GLU A 225 -5.57 -11.58 -9.17
N HIS A 226 -6.24 -10.52 -8.69
CA HIS A 226 -7.08 -9.70 -9.55
C HIS A 226 -6.75 -8.20 -9.58
N VAL A 227 -6.14 -7.65 -8.54
CA VAL A 227 -5.65 -6.26 -8.56
C VAL A 227 -4.24 -6.20 -8.00
N THR A 228 -3.31 -5.80 -8.86
CA THR A 228 -1.94 -5.56 -8.41
C THR A 228 -1.94 -4.34 -7.48
N PRO A 229 -1.26 -4.39 -6.33
CA PRO A 229 -1.06 -3.24 -5.45
C PRO A 229 -0.54 -1.98 -6.16
N ILE A 230 0.10 -2.14 -7.32
CA ILE A 230 0.53 -1.07 -8.23
C ILE A 230 -0.65 -0.24 -8.73
N LEU A 231 -1.74 -0.89 -9.14
CA LEU A 231 -2.94 -0.20 -9.63
C LEU A 231 -3.64 0.58 -8.52
N ALA A 232 -3.77 -0.02 -7.33
CA ALA A 232 -4.34 0.67 -6.18
C ALA A 232 -3.49 1.90 -5.80
N LEU A 233 -2.16 1.76 -5.83
CA LEU A 233 -1.23 2.86 -5.63
C LEU A 233 -1.39 3.94 -6.70
N ALA A 234 -1.53 3.57 -7.97
CA ALA A 234 -1.72 4.49 -9.09
C ALA A 234 -2.96 5.36 -8.90
N LEU A 235 -4.10 4.72 -8.61
CA LEU A 235 -5.36 5.41 -8.33
C LEU A 235 -5.18 6.36 -7.13
N LEU A 236 -4.61 5.89 -6.03
CA LEU A 236 -4.42 6.71 -4.82
C LEU A 236 -3.48 7.90 -5.06
N GLN A 237 -2.38 7.69 -5.77
CA GLN A 237 -1.43 8.77 -6.09
C GLN A 237 -2.09 9.84 -6.94
N TYR A 238 -2.81 9.46 -8.01
CA TYR A 238 -3.52 10.43 -8.84
C TYR A 238 -4.63 11.17 -8.05
N VAL A 239 -5.32 10.47 -7.15
CA VAL A 239 -6.30 11.08 -6.24
C VAL A 239 -5.66 12.15 -5.36
N LEU A 240 -4.43 11.93 -4.87
CA LEU A 240 -3.77 12.83 -3.92
C LEU A 240 -2.94 13.94 -4.59
N ALA A 241 -2.26 13.61 -5.69
CA ALA A 241 -1.32 14.48 -6.40
C ALA A 241 -1.90 15.06 -7.70
N GLY A 242 -2.97 14.49 -8.24
CA GLY A 242 -3.51 14.93 -9.52
C GLY A 242 -2.62 14.63 -10.73
N PRO A 243 -2.76 15.41 -11.81
CA PRO A 243 -2.04 15.21 -13.06
C PRO A 243 -0.60 15.74 -13.03
N ASP A 244 -0.28 16.59 -12.06
CA ASP A 244 1.05 17.18 -11.92
C ASP A 244 2.00 16.12 -11.37
N ASP A 245 2.97 15.71 -12.18
CA ASP A 245 3.98 14.72 -11.82
C ASP A 245 5.20 15.37 -11.14
N GLN A 246 5.27 16.69 -11.14
CA GLN A 246 6.40 17.47 -10.64
C GLN A 246 5.98 18.43 -9.54
N TYR A 247 6.37 18.08 -8.32
CA TYR A 247 6.31 18.97 -7.18
C TYR A 247 7.73 19.42 -6.84
N PRO A 248 8.08 20.70 -7.09
CA PRO A 248 9.42 21.23 -6.80
C PRO A 248 9.86 21.00 -5.35
N THR A 249 8.90 21.00 -4.42
CA THR A 249 9.15 20.82 -2.99
C THR A 249 8.21 19.80 -2.36
N HIS A 250 8.68 19.17 -1.27
CA HIS A 250 7.84 18.32 -0.42
C HIS A 250 6.64 19.07 0.17
N ARG A 251 6.75 20.39 0.34
CA ARG A 251 5.68 21.23 0.88
C ARG A 251 4.53 21.37 -0.13
N GLU A 252 4.83 21.65 -1.40
CA GLU A 252 3.79 21.76 -2.43
C GLU A 252 3.05 20.44 -2.62
N LEU A 253 3.76 19.32 -2.54
CA LEU A 253 3.13 17.99 -2.55
C LEU A 253 2.21 17.77 -1.35
N GLN A 254 2.62 18.18 -0.15
CA GLN A 254 1.77 18.14 1.05
C GLN A 254 0.53 19.02 0.91
N ASP A 255 0.68 20.20 0.32
CA ASP A 255 -0.42 21.14 0.08
C ASP A 255 -1.41 20.56 -0.95
N ALA A 256 -0.92 19.88 -1.99
CA ALA A 256 -1.76 19.17 -2.96
C ALA A 256 -2.54 18.01 -2.30
N PHE A 257 -1.86 17.19 -1.49
CA PHE A 257 -2.53 16.10 -0.75
C PHE A 257 -3.60 16.66 0.19
N ARG A 258 -3.28 17.73 0.93
CA ARG A 258 -4.25 18.39 1.81
C ARG A 258 -5.45 18.92 1.04
N ALA A 259 -5.23 19.57 -0.10
CA ALA A 259 -6.31 20.05 -0.96
C ALA A 259 -7.23 18.90 -1.43
N ALA A 260 -6.68 17.75 -1.79
CA ALA A 260 -7.48 16.57 -2.13
C ALA A 260 -8.36 16.09 -0.96
N PHE A 261 -7.82 16.08 0.27
CA PHE A 261 -8.58 15.73 1.47
C PHE A 261 -9.72 16.71 1.76
N ASP A 262 -9.43 18.01 1.72
CA ASP A 262 -10.38 19.07 2.01
C ASP A 262 -11.51 19.13 0.96
N GLN A 263 -11.16 18.93 -0.31
CA GLN A 263 -12.11 19.11 -1.41
C GLN A 263 -13.06 17.93 -1.60
N TYR A 264 -12.57 16.68 -1.53
CA TYR A 264 -13.41 15.54 -1.91
C TYR A 264 -13.20 14.25 -1.13
N ILE A 265 -12.02 13.95 -0.53
CA ILE A 265 -11.87 12.68 0.22
C ILE A 265 -12.68 12.70 1.51
N ILE A 266 -12.45 13.70 2.38
CA ILE A 266 -13.14 13.78 3.66
C ILE A 266 -14.64 14.06 3.49
N PRO A 267 -15.07 15.04 2.65
CA PRO A 267 -16.50 15.29 2.45
C PRO A 267 -17.27 14.10 1.87
N SER A 268 -16.64 13.31 1.00
CA SER A 268 -17.31 12.18 0.35
C SER A 268 -17.33 10.95 1.23
N TYR A 269 -16.17 10.52 1.74
CA TYR A 269 -16.01 9.19 2.35
C TYR A 269 -15.63 9.23 3.84
N GLY A 270 -15.19 10.37 4.34
CA GLY A 270 -14.69 10.52 5.70
C GLY A 270 -13.30 9.92 5.93
N ALA A 271 -12.70 10.27 7.06
CA ALA A 271 -11.37 9.82 7.46
C ALA A 271 -11.31 8.30 7.73
N ALA A 272 -12.29 7.77 8.47
CA ALA A 272 -12.31 6.37 8.88
C ALA A 272 -12.22 5.40 7.69
N LEU A 273 -13.03 5.63 6.65
CA LEU A 273 -13.08 4.75 5.49
C LEU A 273 -11.79 4.81 4.65
N TYR A 274 -11.21 6.01 4.49
CA TYR A 274 -9.90 6.17 3.86
C TYR A 274 -8.82 5.36 4.60
N LEU A 275 -8.76 5.49 5.93
CA LEU A 275 -7.76 4.80 6.76
C LEU A 275 -7.96 3.29 6.75
N GLN A 276 -9.20 2.81 6.76
CA GLN A 276 -9.50 1.38 6.61
C GLN A 276 -8.97 0.85 5.29
N GLN A 277 -9.19 1.57 4.19
CA GLN A 277 -8.70 1.15 2.87
C GLN A 277 -7.17 1.20 2.78
N ALA A 278 -6.52 2.22 3.36
CA ALA A 278 -5.06 2.27 3.49
C ALA A 278 -4.51 1.09 4.30
N ALA A 279 -5.17 0.71 5.40
CA ALA A 279 -4.79 -0.45 6.20
C ALA A 279 -4.98 -1.77 5.43
N LYS A 280 -6.05 -1.91 4.64
CA LYS A 280 -6.26 -3.07 3.75
C LYS A 280 -5.14 -3.17 2.71
N MET A 281 -4.80 -2.06 2.06
CA MET A 281 -3.72 -2.02 1.07
C MET A 281 -2.37 -2.45 1.66
N LEU A 282 -2.06 -2.05 2.90
CA LEU A 282 -0.85 -2.47 3.61
C LEU A 282 -0.85 -3.94 4.03
N ARG A 283 -2.03 -4.57 4.23
CA ARG A 283 -2.13 -5.99 4.60
C ARG A 283 -2.09 -6.93 3.41
N ASN A 284 -2.26 -6.42 2.19
CA ASN A 284 -2.19 -7.23 0.99
C ASN A 284 -0.76 -7.79 0.80
N GLN A 285 -0.64 -9.12 0.77
CA GLN A 285 0.65 -9.82 0.74
C GLN A 285 1.44 -9.59 -0.55
N ASP A 286 0.79 -9.30 -1.68
CA ASP A 286 1.48 -9.00 -2.93
C ASP A 286 2.16 -7.63 -2.89
N SER A 287 1.74 -6.76 -1.95
CA SER A 287 2.42 -5.49 -1.70
C SER A 287 3.83 -5.69 -1.14
N LEU A 288 4.17 -6.91 -0.71
CA LEU A 288 5.50 -7.29 -0.25
C LEU A 288 6.52 -7.44 -1.40
N GLY A 289 6.18 -7.15 -2.66
CA GLY A 289 7.14 -7.04 -3.77
C GLY A 289 8.18 -5.92 -3.56
N ASP A 290 9.39 -6.08 -4.13
CA ASP A 290 10.57 -5.19 -3.88
C ASP A 290 10.26 -3.71 -4.11
N ASP A 291 9.60 -3.39 -5.21
CA ASP A 291 9.40 -1.99 -5.62
C ASP A 291 8.12 -1.39 -5.05
N ILE A 292 7.04 -2.16 -4.90
CA ILE A 292 5.72 -1.61 -4.57
C ILE A 292 5.68 -1.04 -3.14
N LEU A 293 6.25 -1.76 -2.17
CA LEU A 293 6.24 -1.35 -0.77
C LEU A 293 6.97 -0.01 -0.56
N GLU A 294 8.08 0.20 -1.27
CA GLU A 294 8.89 1.42 -1.20
C GLU A 294 8.10 2.66 -1.68
N LEU A 295 7.00 2.44 -2.42
CA LEU A 295 6.14 3.46 -3.01
C LEU A 295 4.83 3.66 -2.26
N ILE A 296 4.24 2.57 -1.76
CA ILE A 296 3.00 2.62 -0.99
C ILE A 296 3.21 3.33 0.34
N LEU A 297 4.23 2.93 1.12
CA LEU A 297 4.42 3.44 2.47
C LEU A 297 4.56 4.97 2.54
N PRO A 298 5.32 5.63 1.66
CA PRO A 298 5.50 7.08 1.72
C PRO A 298 4.23 7.83 1.32
N VAL A 299 3.48 7.30 0.34
CA VAL A 299 2.19 7.91 -0.07
C VAL A 299 1.20 7.83 1.07
N ILE A 300 1.02 6.66 1.69
CA ILE A 300 0.15 6.50 2.85
C ILE A 300 0.62 7.40 4.00
N THR A 301 1.90 7.37 4.34
CA THR A 301 2.43 8.14 5.47
C THR A 301 2.28 9.64 5.26
N LEU A 302 2.63 10.14 4.07
CA LEU A 302 2.49 11.55 3.73
C LEU A 302 1.02 11.98 3.72
N SER A 303 0.12 11.14 3.22
CA SER A 303 -1.33 11.40 3.24
C SER A 303 -1.89 11.52 4.65
N ILE A 304 -1.45 10.66 5.58
CA ILE A 304 -1.88 10.72 6.99
C ILE A 304 -1.33 11.98 7.67
N LEU A 305 -0.08 12.33 7.36
CA LEU A 305 0.59 13.48 7.96
C LEU A 305 0.10 14.83 7.43
N CYS A 306 -0.48 14.89 6.23
CA CYS A 306 -0.89 16.16 5.62
C CYS A 306 -2.21 16.71 6.19
N HIS A 307 -3.07 15.86 6.78
CA HIS A 307 -4.42 16.24 7.20
C HIS A 307 -4.75 15.85 8.66
N PRO A 308 -5.12 16.81 9.53
CA PRO A 308 -5.27 16.56 10.98
C PRO A 308 -6.40 15.59 11.33
N MET A 309 -7.51 15.56 10.55
CA MET A 309 -8.62 14.64 10.85
C MET A 309 -8.22 13.17 10.76
N LEU A 310 -7.22 12.83 9.93
CA LEU A 310 -6.72 11.46 9.83
C LEU A 310 -5.94 11.05 11.08
N LEU A 311 -5.26 12.01 11.72
CA LEU A 311 -4.52 11.77 12.97
C LEU A 311 -5.44 11.58 14.18
N THR A 312 -6.63 12.18 14.15
CA THR A 312 -7.64 12.09 15.22
C THR A 312 -8.59 10.91 15.06
N ASP A 313 -8.68 10.32 13.87
CA ASP A 313 -9.62 9.24 13.59
C ASP A 313 -9.16 7.91 14.25
N PRO A 314 -10.04 7.18 14.95
CA PRO A 314 -9.70 5.90 15.57
C PRO A 314 -9.18 4.84 14.60
N ALA A 315 -9.62 4.85 13.33
CA ALA A 315 -9.21 3.89 12.30
C ALA A 315 -7.73 3.98 11.95
N LEU A 316 -7.02 5.07 12.33
CA LEU A 316 -5.56 5.15 12.21
C LEU A 316 -4.87 4.01 12.98
N SER A 317 -5.48 3.52 14.05
CA SER A 317 -5.01 2.33 14.78
C SER A 317 -4.79 1.15 13.84
N ASP A 318 -5.69 0.92 12.88
CA ASP A 318 -5.64 -0.22 11.98
C ASP A 318 -4.49 -0.10 10.97
N VAL A 319 -4.22 1.11 10.50
CA VAL A 319 -3.06 1.40 9.64
C VAL A 319 -1.77 1.12 10.40
N LEU A 320 -1.65 1.63 11.64
CA LEU A 320 -0.45 1.42 12.46
C LEU A 320 -0.26 -0.06 12.82
N ILE A 321 -1.34 -0.80 13.05
CA ILE A 321 -1.29 -2.26 13.20
C ILE A 321 -0.76 -2.91 11.93
N ALA A 322 -1.33 -2.57 10.76
CA ALA A 322 -0.89 -3.13 9.47
C ALA A 322 0.60 -2.84 9.19
N MET A 323 1.09 -1.63 9.48
CA MET A 323 2.51 -1.29 9.37
C MET A 323 3.39 -2.08 10.34
N HIS A 324 2.93 -2.33 11.58
CA HIS A 324 3.65 -3.19 12.54
C HIS A 324 3.68 -4.65 12.08
N ASP A 325 2.56 -5.17 11.58
CA ASP A 325 2.45 -6.53 11.03
C ASP A 325 3.41 -6.72 9.84
N LEU A 326 3.49 -5.72 8.94
CA LEU A 326 4.49 -5.67 7.86
C LEU A 326 5.92 -5.67 8.41
N PHE A 327 6.20 -4.87 9.44
CA PHE A 327 7.53 -4.76 10.04
C PHE A 327 8.01 -6.08 10.66
N ILE A 328 7.12 -6.84 11.30
CA ILE A 328 7.47 -8.15 11.87
C ILE A 328 7.42 -9.29 10.83
N HIS A 329 6.99 -9.00 9.59
CA HIS A 329 6.88 -10.01 8.55
C HIS A 329 8.27 -10.53 8.16
N PRO A 330 8.51 -11.86 8.14
CA PRO A 330 9.84 -12.42 7.88
C PRO A 330 10.46 -11.99 6.54
N ALA A 331 9.65 -11.86 5.48
CA ALA A 331 10.13 -11.43 4.16
C ALA A 331 10.62 -9.96 4.16
N ILE A 332 10.04 -9.11 5.02
CA ILE A 332 10.47 -7.72 5.18
C ILE A 332 11.74 -7.67 6.01
N GLN A 333 11.81 -8.41 7.12
CA GLN A 333 13.02 -8.49 7.96
C GLN A 333 14.22 -9.11 7.24
N ALA A 334 13.99 -9.97 6.24
CA ALA A 334 15.04 -10.55 5.43
C ALA A 334 15.74 -9.51 4.52
N VAL A 335 15.07 -8.40 4.20
CA VAL A 335 15.60 -7.35 3.33
C VAL A 335 15.74 -6.05 4.12
N HIS A 336 16.96 -5.78 4.59
CA HIS A 336 17.28 -4.67 5.49
C HIS A 336 16.70 -3.31 5.06
N ARG A 337 16.76 -3.00 3.74
CA ARG A 337 16.21 -1.76 3.18
C ARG A 337 14.70 -1.61 3.43
N ARG A 338 13.93 -2.68 3.28
CA ARG A 338 12.48 -2.68 3.45
C ARG A 338 12.09 -2.57 4.91
N GLU A 339 12.77 -3.34 5.76
CA GLU A 339 12.59 -3.25 7.21
C GLU A 339 12.82 -1.81 7.68
N ARG A 340 13.92 -1.19 7.22
CA ARG A 340 14.20 0.23 7.46
C ARG A 340 13.05 1.11 6.98
N ARG A 341 12.58 0.92 5.74
CA ARG A 341 11.52 1.76 5.17
C ARG A 341 10.24 1.71 5.99
N VAL A 342 9.72 0.52 6.29
CA VAL A 342 8.50 0.35 7.11
C VAL A 342 8.67 0.98 8.48
N ALA A 343 9.80 0.73 9.14
CA ALA A 343 10.03 1.20 10.50
C ALA A 343 10.13 2.73 10.61
N PHE A 344 10.80 3.37 9.65
CA PHE A 344 10.91 4.84 9.61
C PHE A 344 9.57 5.50 9.30
N GLU A 345 8.80 4.98 8.34
CA GLU A 345 7.48 5.53 8.02
C GLU A 345 6.48 5.35 9.18
N PHE A 346 6.55 4.22 9.89
CA PHE A 346 5.78 4.01 11.11
C PHE A 346 6.11 5.07 12.18
N LEU A 347 7.41 5.33 12.41
CA LEU A 347 7.85 6.33 13.37
C LEU A 347 7.47 7.75 12.93
N ASN A 348 7.54 8.09 11.64
CA ASN A 348 7.11 9.40 11.13
C ASN A 348 5.68 9.75 11.54
N ILE A 349 4.75 8.78 11.43
CA ILE A 349 3.36 8.96 11.90
C ILE A 349 3.33 9.16 13.42
N CYS A 350 4.03 8.31 14.17
CA CYS A 350 4.08 8.39 15.63
C CYS A 350 4.64 9.73 16.13
N MET A 351 5.62 10.29 15.43
CA MET A 351 6.25 11.57 15.75
C MET A 351 5.28 12.75 15.66
N ARG A 352 4.27 12.65 14.79
CA ARG A 352 3.22 13.66 14.74
C ARG A 352 2.08 13.38 15.70
N LEU A 353 1.77 12.11 15.92
CA LEU A 353 0.69 11.67 16.81
C LEU A 353 1.01 11.96 18.29
N ILE A 354 2.24 11.70 18.75
CA ILE A 354 2.62 11.81 20.17
C ILE A 354 2.47 13.24 20.71
N PRO A 355 3.07 14.29 20.11
CA PRO A 355 2.89 15.66 20.60
C PRO A 355 1.42 16.10 20.54
N SER A 356 0.68 15.66 19.52
CA SER A 356 -0.75 15.98 19.37
C SER A 356 -1.58 15.35 20.50
N ALA A 357 -1.29 14.10 20.88
CA ALA A 357 -1.97 13.40 21.99
C ALA A 357 -1.67 13.93 23.39
N GLN A 358 -0.56 14.66 23.55
CA GLN A 358 -0.28 15.40 24.78
C GLN A 358 -1.23 16.58 24.94
N ASN A 359 -1.63 17.21 23.83
CA ASN A 359 -2.47 18.41 23.80
C ASN A 359 -3.96 18.12 23.59
N GLY A 360 -4.33 17.01 22.94
CA GLY A 360 -5.71 16.65 22.60
C GLY A 360 -6.08 15.21 22.99
N PRO A 361 -7.19 14.97 23.72
CA PRO A 361 -7.64 13.62 24.05
C PRO A 361 -8.05 12.77 22.83
N GLU A 362 -8.46 13.40 21.73
CA GLU A 362 -8.91 12.78 20.48
C GLU A 362 -7.84 11.93 19.80
N TYR A 363 -6.55 12.24 19.98
CA TYR A 363 -5.44 11.45 19.42
C TYR A 363 -5.06 10.22 20.25
N ARG A 364 -5.61 10.09 21.48
CA ARG A 364 -5.20 9.05 22.43
C ARG A 364 -5.58 7.62 22.03
N PRO A 365 -6.70 7.33 21.34
CA PRO A 365 -7.05 5.96 20.97
C PRO A 365 -5.94 5.30 20.13
N SER A 366 -5.53 5.94 19.04
CA SER A 366 -4.49 5.44 18.12
C SER A 366 -3.15 5.28 18.82
N LEU A 367 -2.76 6.26 19.66
CA LEU A 367 -1.53 6.18 20.45
C LEU A 367 -1.59 5.06 21.51
N THR A 368 -2.75 4.85 22.13
CA THR A 368 -2.95 3.77 23.09
C THR A 368 -2.79 2.43 22.39
N THR A 369 -3.35 2.25 21.20
CA THR A 369 -3.25 0.99 20.45
C THR A 369 -1.80 0.59 20.13
N ILE A 370 -0.93 1.53 19.77
CA ILE A 370 0.48 1.23 19.46
C ILE A 370 1.40 1.14 20.69
N THR A 371 1.03 1.81 21.77
CA THR A 371 1.79 1.75 23.04
C THR A 371 1.43 0.51 23.84
N ARG A 372 0.16 0.10 23.77
CA ARG A 372 -0.31 -1.19 24.29
C ARG A 372 0.38 -2.30 23.50
N ASN A 373 0.79 -3.35 24.19
CA ASN A 373 1.66 -4.42 23.65
C ASN A 373 3.07 -3.96 23.24
N GLY A 374 3.43 -2.70 23.45
CA GLY A 374 4.79 -2.17 23.27
C GLY A 374 5.33 -2.14 21.84
N ARG A 375 4.44 -2.19 20.83
CA ARG A 375 4.81 -2.14 19.40
C ARG A 375 5.72 -0.95 19.07
N LEU A 376 5.39 0.23 19.60
CA LEU A 376 6.20 1.44 19.43
C LEU A 376 7.66 1.26 19.91
N PHE A 377 7.85 0.60 21.05
CA PHE A 377 9.18 0.38 21.62
C PHE A 377 9.96 -0.69 20.86
N GLU A 378 9.27 -1.71 20.35
CA GLU A 378 9.86 -2.72 19.49
C GLU A 378 10.39 -2.07 18.20
N VAL A 379 9.55 -1.31 17.49
CA VAL A 379 9.95 -0.60 16.25
C VAL A 379 11.08 0.40 16.54
N LEU A 380 10.97 1.22 17.58
CA LEU A 380 12.02 2.18 17.96
C LEU A 380 13.34 1.46 18.23
N SER A 381 13.34 0.41 19.06
CA SER A 381 14.55 -0.34 19.38
C SER A 381 15.23 -0.91 18.12
N ARG A 382 14.42 -1.38 17.17
CA ARG A 382 14.92 -1.93 15.90
C ARG A 382 15.44 -0.86 14.97
N VAL A 383 14.79 0.31 14.89
CA VAL A 383 15.29 1.45 14.11
C VAL A 383 16.67 1.90 14.60
N LEU A 384 16.87 2.00 15.91
CA LEU A 384 18.18 2.32 16.48
C LEU A 384 19.23 1.28 16.07
N CYS A 385 18.89 -0.02 16.15
CA CYS A 385 19.78 -1.09 15.72
C CYS A 385 20.11 -1.04 14.22
N ILE A 386 19.10 -0.86 13.35
CA ILE A 386 19.24 -0.75 11.90
C ILE A 386 20.18 0.41 11.58
N PHE A 387 19.91 1.57 12.19
CA PHE A 387 20.64 2.79 11.92
C PHE A 387 22.14 2.68 12.22
N VAL A 388 22.51 2.10 13.36
CA VAL A 388 23.93 1.98 13.74
C VAL A 388 24.68 0.83 13.05
N THR A 389 23.95 -0.13 12.46
CA THR A 389 24.55 -1.29 11.78
C THR A 389 24.58 -1.16 10.26
N ASP A 390 23.76 -0.28 9.67
CA ASP A 390 23.70 -0.04 8.23
C ASP A 390 24.94 0.73 7.75
N PRO A 391 25.83 0.11 6.94
CA PRO A 391 27.00 0.79 6.41
C PRO A 391 26.63 1.95 5.46
N SER A 392 25.45 1.90 4.83
CA SER A 392 24.99 2.94 3.92
C SER A 392 24.67 4.25 4.65
N MET A 393 24.25 4.17 5.92
CA MET A 393 23.93 5.33 6.76
C MET A 393 25.17 5.93 7.43
N THR A 394 26.19 5.12 7.70
CA THR A 394 27.39 5.56 8.43
C THR A 394 28.47 6.16 7.52
N SER A 395 28.40 5.94 6.21
CA SER A 395 29.46 6.33 5.26
C SER A 395 29.24 7.68 4.56
N THR A 396 28.02 8.21 4.55
CA THR A 396 27.63 9.38 3.75
C THR A 396 27.73 10.69 4.53
N ALA A 397 27.84 11.81 3.82
CA ALA A 397 27.68 13.15 4.40
C ALA A 397 26.30 13.38 5.06
N SER A 398 25.32 12.48 4.82
CA SER A 398 23.99 12.53 5.45
C SER A 398 23.96 11.97 6.87
N ALA A 399 25.00 11.26 7.32
CA ALA A 399 24.99 10.54 8.61
C ALA A 399 24.54 11.44 9.78
N ALA A 400 25.04 12.67 9.88
CA ALA A 400 24.66 13.61 10.94
C ALA A 400 23.16 13.97 10.92
N SER A 401 22.58 14.11 9.73
CA SER A 401 21.13 14.31 9.58
C SER A 401 20.35 13.09 10.04
N ASP A 402 20.83 11.89 9.70
CA ASP A 402 20.14 10.64 10.05
C ASP A 402 20.20 10.35 11.57
N TYR A 403 21.33 10.65 12.23
CA TYR A 403 21.45 10.65 13.70
C TYR A 403 20.44 11.61 14.34
N ARG A 404 20.30 12.81 13.77
CA ARG A 404 19.35 13.83 14.27
C ARG A 404 17.92 13.31 14.25
N HIS A 405 17.50 12.62 13.18
CA HIS A 405 16.16 12.01 13.11
C HIS A 405 15.98 10.91 14.17
N CYS A 406 16.96 10.03 14.34
CA CYS A 406 16.87 8.97 15.36
C CYS A 406 16.82 9.53 16.79
N LEU A 407 17.59 10.58 17.07
CA LEU A 407 17.53 11.31 18.34
C LEU A 407 16.17 11.99 18.53
N GLU A 408 15.58 12.55 17.47
CA GLU A 408 14.25 13.15 17.52
C GLU A 408 13.18 12.12 17.88
N TYR A 409 13.24 10.93 17.25
CA TYR A 409 12.37 9.79 17.57
C TYR A 409 12.49 9.40 19.04
N LEU A 410 13.72 9.20 19.49
CA LEU A 410 14.02 8.79 20.85
C LEU A 410 13.56 9.82 21.89
N ASN A 411 13.82 11.10 21.64
CA ASN A 411 13.41 12.19 22.54
C ASN A 411 11.89 12.31 22.63
N THR A 412 11.18 12.17 21.51
CA THR A 412 9.71 12.28 21.47
C THR A 412 9.04 11.10 22.17
N VAL A 413 9.53 9.88 21.92
CA VAL A 413 9.05 8.68 22.63
C VAL A 413 9.43 8.74 24.12
N GLY A 414 10.61 9.26 24.46
CA GLY A 414 11.06 9.49 25.83
C GLY A 414 10.18 10.46 26.59
N ALA A 415 9.88 11.63 26.00
CA ALA A 415 8.97 12.61 26.58
C ALA A 415 7.57 12.01 26.82
N TRP A 416 7.06 11.23 25.87
CA TRP A 416 5.80 10.51 26.05
C TRP A 416 5.86 9.47 27.17
N ALA A 417 6.91 8.66 27.22
CA ALA A 417 7.09 7.65 28.26
C ALA A 417 7.11 8.28 29.66
N LEU A 418 7.77 9.42 29.82
CA LEU A 418 7.77 10.20 31.06
C LEU A 418 6.35 10.64 31.45
N VAL A 419 5.56 11.18 30.51
CA VAL A 419 4.16 11.58 30.74
C VAL A 419 3.28 10.39 31.13
N VAL A 420 3.49 9.21 30.54
CA VAL A 420 2.75 8.00 30.92
C VAL A 420 3.18 7.50 32.31
N ASN A 421 4.46 7.66 32.65
CA ASN A 421 5.05 7.20 33.91
C ASN A 421 4.63 8.04 35.12
N THR A 422 4.38 9.33 34.94
CA THR A 422 3.89 10.24 36.00
C THR A 422 2.42 9.99 36.38
N LYS A 423 1.65 9.29 35.53
CA LYS A 423 0.27 8.88 35.85
C LYS A 423 0.29 7.71 36.84
N ARG A 424 -0.68 7.68 37.77
CA ARG A 424 -0.80 6.76 38.93
C ARG A 424 -0.16 5.36 38.72
N THR A 425 0.50 4.85 39.77
CA THR A 425 1.29 3.60 39.80
C THR A 425 0.59 2.31 39.33
N ARG A 426 -0.74 2.31 39.15
CA ARG A 426 -1.52 1.18 38.63
C ARG A 426 -1.85 1.27 37.13
N ASN A 427 -1.08 2.02 36.35
CA ASN A 427 -1.30 2.14 34.91
C ASN A 427 -0.91 0.84 34.17
N ALA A 428 -1.89 0.13 33.58
CA ALA A 428 -1.65 -1.06 32.76
C ALA A 428 -0.71 -0.76 31.58
N THR A 429 -0.87 0.38 30.92
CA THR A 429 -0.01 0.81 29.81
C THR A 429 1.45 0.92 30.24
N ARG A 430 1.74 1.44 31.44
CA ARG A 430 3.11 1.49 31.97
C ARG A 430 3.73 0.10 32.12
N ARG A 431 2.96 -0.87 32.62
CA ARG A 431 3.42 -2.26 32.77
C ARG A 431 3.71 -2.90 31.41
N ASP A 432 2.82 -2.69 30.44
CA ASP A 432 2.98 -3.20 29.07
C ASP A 432 4.22 -2.60 28.40
N MET A 433 4.40 -1.27 28.49
CA MET A 433 5.57 -0.57 27.97
C MET A 433 6.87 -1.08 28.61
N ARG A 434 6.90 -1.21 29.95
CA ARG A 434 8.06 -1.73 30.67
C ARG A 434 8.38 -3.15 30.26
N SER A 435 7.38 -4.04 30.19
CA SER A 435 7.58 -5.45 29.84
C SER A 435 8.16 -5.62 28.44
N VAL A 436 7.68 -4.83 27.47
CA VAL A 436 8.17 -4.93 26.10
C VAL A 436 9.55 -4.30 25.96
N LEU A 437 9.75 -3.08 26.48
CA LEU A 437 11.04 -2.42 26.45
C LEU A 437 12.10 -3.25 27.18
N GLN A 438 11.78 -3.90 28.28
CA GLN A 438 12.72 -4.78 28.99
C GLN A 438 13.30 -5.87 28.07
N ARG A 439 12.55 -6.40 27.09
CA ARG A 439 13.06 -7.44 26.18
C ARG A 439 14.07 -6.90 25.16
N SER A 440 13.92 -5.65 24.72
CA SER A 440 14.76 -5.04 23.68
C SER A 440 15.82 -4.06 24.21
N TRP A 441 15.64 -3.51 25.41
CA TRP A 441 16.44 -2.41 25.93
C TRP A 441 17.94 -2.70 25.97
N SER A 442 18.37 -3.78 26.63
CA SER A 442 19.79 -4.08 26.71
C SER A 442 20.39 -4.69 25.46
N PRO A 443 19.72 -5.59 24.70
CA PRO A 443 20.23 -5.99 23.39
C PRO A 443 20.53 -4.78 22.51
N THR A 444 19.62 -3.80 22.46
CA THR A 444 19.84 -2.53 21.75
C THR A 444 20.99 -1.73 22.37
N LEU A 445 20.99 -1.50 23.69
CA LEU A 445 22.05 -0.71 24.36
C LEU A 445 23.45 -1.30 24.16
N ARG A 446 23.57 -2.63 24.23
CA ARG A 446 24.83 -3.35 23.96
C ARG A 446 25.28 -3.14 22.53
N LEU A 447 24.36 -3.32 21.56
CA LEU A 447 24.67 -3.10 20.15
C LEU A 447 25.16 -1.67 19.91
N LEU A 448 24.47 -0.66 20.48
CA LEU A 448 24.90 0.74 20.40
C LEU A 448 26.34 0.90 20.90
N HIS A 449 26.65 0.43 22.11
CA HIS A 449 28.02 0.47 22.64
C HIS A 449 29.04 -0.27 21.76
N ASP A 450 28.70 -1.43 21.22
CA ASP A 450 29.59 -2.21 20.35
C ASP A 450 29.88 -1.48 19.03
N THR A 451 28.89 -0.76 18.49
CA THR A 451 29.01 0.01 17.24
C THR A 451 29.64 1.40 17.41
N LEU A 452 29.71 1.93 18.62
CA LEU A 452 30.27 3.26 18.90
C LEU A 452 31.69 3.43 18.34
N ARG A 453 32.54 2.43 18.49
CA ARG A 453 33.93 2.45 18.00
C ARG A 453 34.06 2.52 16.48
N GLN A 454 33.00 2.14 15.77
CA GLN A 454 32.93 2.14 14.31
C GLN A 454 32.25 3.40 13.77
N SER A 455 31.60 4.19 14.64
CA SER A 455 30.90 5.41 14.25
C SER A 455 31.88 6.52 13.87
N ARG A 456 31.60 7.22 12.77
CA ARG A 456 32.28 8.46 12.39
C ARG A 456 31.76 9.69 13.13
N CYS A 457 30.57 9.58 13.72
CA CYS A 457 29.86 10.62 14.46
C CYS A 457 29.77 10.17 15.93
N THR A 458 30.90 10.18 16.64
CA THR A 458 30.99 9.64 18.01
C THR A 458 30.08 10.40 18.97
N ASP A 459 30.00 11.72 18.84
CA ASP A 459 29.23 12.58 19.75
C ASP A 459 27.72 12.33 19.59
N GLU A 460 27.21 12.27 18.35
CA GLU A 460 25.81 11.95 18.08
C GLU A 460 25.46 10.52 18.51
N HIS A 461 26.39 9.58 18.33
CA HIS A 461 26.21 8.20 18.76
C HIS A 461 26.18 8.08 20.29
N ASP A 462 27.06 8.79 21.00
CA ASP A 462 27.03 8.86 22.46
C ASP A 462 25.73 9.48 22.97
N ARG A 463 25.20 10.51 22.29
CA ARG A 463 23.89 11.07 22.61
C ARG A 463 22.76 10.06 22.42
N LEU A 464 22.85 9.20 21.42
CA LEU A 464 21.87 8.13 21.17
C LEU A 464 21.90 7.08 22.30
N ILE A 465 23.10 6.66 22.73
CA ILE A 465 23.32 5.79 23.88
C ILE A 465 22.72 6.42 25.15
N GLN A 466 23.02 7.69 25.40
CA GLN A 466 22.52 8.43 26.57
C GLN A 466 21.00 8.54 26.55
N GLY A 467 20.40 8.87 25.41
CA GLY A 467 18.95 8.95 25.26
C GLY A 467 18.26 7.60 25.49
N TRP A 468 18.84 6.50 25.01
CA TRP A 468 18.26 5.16 25.16
C TRP A 468 18.40 4.65 26.61
N THR A 469 19.50 5.00 27.26
CA THR A 469 19.71 4.77 28.69
C THR A 469 18.68 5.54 29.52
N ALA A 470 18.54 6.85 29.27
CA ALA A 470 17.59 7.71 29.98
C ALA A 470 16.13 7.26 29.80
N LEU A 471 15.76 6.75 28.62
CA LEU A 471 14.44 6.15 28.40
C LEU A 471 14.21 4.90 29.27
N GLY A 472 15.23 4.05 29.41
CA GLY A 472 15.18 2.88 30.30
C GLY A 472 15.01 3.28 31.76
N ASP A 473 15.83 4.23 32.22
CA ASP A 473 15.77 4.77 33.59
C ASP A 473 14.40 5.38 33.89
N ALA A 474 13.85 6.16 32.94
CA ALA A 474 12.52 6.76 33.06
C ALA A 474 11.41 5.72 33.25
N LEU A 475 11.56 4.51 32.71
CA LEU A 475 10.61 3.40 32.86
C LEU A 475 10.95 2.47 34.03
N GLY A 476 12.00 2.79 34.79
CA GLY A 476 12.47 2.03 35.94
C GLY A 476 13.13 0.71 35.56
N LEU A 477 13.82 0.68 34.42
CA LEU A 477 14.72 -0.41 34.04
C LEU A 477 16.09 -0.12 34.66
N ASP A 478 16.47 -0.87 35.69
CA ASP A 478 17.81 -0.74 36.28
C ASP A 478 18.84 -1.49 35.43
N LYS A 479 19.92 -0.80 35.05
CA LYS A 479 21.05 -1.41 34.35
C LYS A 479 21.67 -2.54 35.17
N GLY A 480 21.77 -2.39 36.48
CA GLY A 480 22.34 -3.39 37.40
C GLY A 480 21.49 -4.66 37.48
N GLU A 481 20.19 -4.51 37.74
CA GLU A 481 19.21 -5.60 37.72
C GLU A 481 19.21 -6.32 36.37
N PHE A 482 19.32 -5.57 35.26
CA PHE A 482 19.33 -6.15 33.95
C PHE A 482 20.61 -6.93 33.65
N GLU A 483 21.79 -6.34 33.88
CA GLU A 483 23.07 -7.03 33.71
C GLU A 483 23.17 -8.27 34.60
N ALA A 484 22.59 -8.23 35.80
CA ALA A 484 22.48 -9.38 36.69
C ALA A 484 21.53 -10.46 36.13
N ASN A 485 20.38 -10.08 35.56
CA ASN A 485 19.39 -11.00 34.99
C ASN A 485 19.76 -11.53 33.57
N HIS A 486 20.60 -10.81 32.82
CA HIS A 486 21.00 -11.13 31.44
C HIS A 486 22.47 -11.52 31.26
N ARG A 487 23.27 -11.54 32.33
CA ARG A 487 24.21 -12.65 32.51
C ARG A 487 23.32 -13.89 32.43
N LYS A 488 23.25 -14.49 31.22
CA LYS A 488 22.31 -15.58 30.86
C LYS A 488 21.97 -16.35 32.11
N PRO A 489 20.68 -16.57 32.46
CA PRO A 489 20.36 -17.50 33.51
C PRO A 489 21.24 -18.71 33.23
N GLU A 490 21.99 -19.16 34.22
CA GLU A 490 22.95 -20.26 34.10
C GLU A 490 22.35 -21.53 33.46
N HIS A 491 21.03 -21.49 33.26
CA HIS A 491 20.06 -22.45 32.81
C HIS A 491 19.46 -22.19 31.41
N CYS A 492 19.79 -21.12 30.65
CA CYS A 492 19.27 -20.93 29.27
C CYS A 492 20.27 -21.33 28.15
N CYS A 493 19.80 -22.15 27.20
CA CYS A 493 20.56 -22.67 26.08
C CYS A 493 20.92 -21.54 25.09
N ALA A 494 22.14 -21.53 24.57
CA ALA A 494 22.61 -20.47 23.69
C ALA A 494 22.07 -20.56 22.26
N TRP A 495 21.60 -21.73 21.82
CA TRP A 495 21.06 -21.91 20.49
C TRP A 495 19.64 -21.33 20.39
N ARG A 496 19.45 -20.27 19.58
CA ARG A 496 18.19 -19.48 19.51
C ARG A 496 16.93 -20.29 19.18
N ARG A 497 17.07 -21.40 18.45
CA ARG A 497 15.95 -22.28 18.07
C ARG A 497 15.65 -23.38 19.11
N CYS A 498 16.40 -23.44 20.21
CA CYS A 498 16.11 -24.35 21.31
C CYS A 498 14.98 -23.80 22.17
N ARG A 499 14.02 -24.65 22.61
CA ARG A 499 13.02 -24.26 23.61
C ARG A 499 13.64 -23.65 24.88
N HIS A 500 14.77 -24.21 25.31
CA HIS A 500 15.50 -23.77 26.50
C HIS A 500 16.29 -22.47 26.28
N HIS A 501 16.22 -21.84 25.10
CA HIS A 501 16.81 -20.53 24.89
C HIS A 501 16.03 -19.44 25.63
N TYR A 502 14.71 -19.58 25.60
CA TYR A 502 13.77 -18.66 26.23
C TYR A 502 13.29 -19.18 27.60
N GLU A 503 13.31 -20.50 27.81
CA GLU A 503 12.93 -21.14 29.07
C GLU A 503 14.14 -21.70 29.83
N PRO A 504 14.27 -21.45 31.14
CA PRO A 504 15.29 -22.09 31.95
C PRO A 504 15.18 -23.62 31.88
N SER A 505 16.28 -24.28 31.53
CA SER A 505 16.40 -25.74 31.62
C SER A 505 16.47 -26.15 33.09
N ALA A 506 15.63 -27.11 33.48
CA ALA A 506 15.75 -27.79 34.77
C ALA A 506 17.10 -28.52 34.89
N GLU A 507 17.66 -28.96 33.76
CA GLU A 507 18.97 -29.59 33.71
C GLU A 507 20.10 -28.57 33.62
N ARG A 508 21.22 -28.89 34.26
CA ARG A 508 22.44 -28.08 34.19
C ARG A 508 22.97 -28.05 32.76
N LEU A 509 23.01 -26.86 32.18
CA LEU A 509 23.51 -26.68 30.84
C LEU A 509 25.03 -26.90 30.75
N LYS A 510 25.46 -27.44 29.61
CA LYS A 510 26.86 -27.69 29.29
C LYS A 510 27.48 -26.43 28.68
N ALA A 511 28.47 -25.86 29.36
CA ALA A 511 29.25 -24.75 28.79
C ALA A 511 30.00 -25.20 27.53
N CYS A 512 30.17 -24.29 26.57
CA CYS A 512 31.01 -24.51 25.40
C CYS A 512 32.43 -24.83 25.87
N LYS A 513 32.97 -26.01 25.49
CA LYS A 513 34.35 -26.37 25.82
C LYS A 513 35.38 -25.39 25.24
N GLY A 514 35.00 -24.62 24.21
CA GLY A 514 35.82 -23.58 23.61
C GLY A 514 35.90 -22.34 24.50
N CYS A 515 34.94 -21.43 24.34
CA CYS A 515 34.93 -20.13 25.01
C CYS A 515 34.43 -20.14 26.46
N GLY A 516 33.69 -21.16 26.90
CA GLY A 516 33.03 -21.17 28.21
C GLY A 516 31.86 -20.17 28.39
N GLU A 517 31.73 -19.18 27.51
CA GLU A 517 30.77 -18.06 27.61
C GLU A 517 29.31 -18.47 27.33
N VAL A 518 29.10 -19.48 26.48
CA VAL A 518 27.75 -19.94 26.09
C VAL A 518 27.47 -21.35 26.62
N ARG A 519 26.24 -21.63 27.05
CA ARG A 519 25.82 -22.93 27.58
C ARG A 519 24.74 -23.57 26.71
N TYR A 520 24.67 -24.90 26.67
CA TYR A 520 23.74 -25.66 25.84
C TYR A 520 23.02 -26.72 26.65
N CYS A 521 21.74 -26.98 26.36
CA CYS A 521 20.99 -28.05 27.03
C CYS A 521 21.46 -29.43 26.57
N GLY A 522 22.09 -29.51 25.40
CA GLY A 522 22.64 -30.76 24.88
C GLY A 522 23.64 -30.57 23.75
N ARG A 523 24.28 -31.66 23.35
CA ARG A 523 25.29 -31.70 22.29
C ARG A 523 24.70 -31.33 20.92
N THR A 524 23.42 -31.64 20.70
CA THR A 524 22.69 -31.29 19.48
C THR A 524 22.58 -29.78 19.30
N CYS A 525 22.11 -29.06 20.32
CA CYS A 525 22.01 -27.61 20.29
C CYS A 525 23.39 -26.94 20.19
N GLN A 526 24.41 -27.54 20.79
CA GLN A 526 25.79 -27.10 20.62
C GLN A 526 26.25 -27.21 19.16
N ARG A 527 26.05 -28.37 18.50
CA ARG A 527 26.43 -28.56 17.09
C ARG A 527 25.68 -27.59 16.17
N LEU A 528 24.37 -27.46 16.36
CA LEU A 528 23.55 -26.59 15.53
C LEU A 528 23.96 -25.12 15.67
N HIS A 529 24.18 -24.62 16.89
CA HIS A 529 24.70 -23.26 17.09
C HIS A 529 26.15 -23.11 16.60
N TRP A 530 26.97 -24.16 16.71
CA TRP A 530 28.35 -24.17 16.21
C TRP A 530 28.39 -23.94 14.70
N ASP A 531 27.55 -24.66 13.95
CA ASP A 531 27.51 -24.57 12.50
C ASP A 531 26.77 -23.31 12.00
N ASP A 532 25.82 -22.77 12.77
CA ASP A 532 25.07 -21.56 12.44
C ASP A 532 25.96 -20.30 12.50
N ASN A 533 26.59 -20.02 13.65
CA ASN A 533 27.43 -18.82 13.81
C ASN A 533 28.59 -18.97 14.83
N HIS A 534 28.44 -19.81 15.87
CA HIS A 534 29.34 -19.78 17.01
C HIS A 534 30.77 -20.21 16.69
N ARG A 535 30.99 -21.00 15.63
CA ARG A 535 32.33 -21.37 15.16
C ARG A 535 33.20 -20.12 14.86
N ARG A 536 32.61 -19.04 14.35
CA ARG A 536 33.31 -17.78 14.03
C ARG A 536 33.58 -16.92 15.26
N GLU A 537 32.71 -16.99 16.26
CA GLU A 537 32.75 -16.15 17.46
C GLU A 537 33.57 -16.78 18.61
N CYS A 538 33.78 -18.09 18.58
CA CYS A 538 34.42 -18.82 19.67
C CYS A 538 35.93 -18.54 19.75
N LYS A 539 36.30 -17.57 20.61
CA LYS A 539 37.68 -17.06 20.85
C LYS A 539 38.79 -18.08 21.15
N ARG A 540 38.46 -19.35 21.47
CA ARG A 540 39.48 -20.40 21.66
C ARG A 540 40.15 -20.81 20.35
N ILE A 541 39.50 -20.60 19.20
CA ILE A 541 40.14 -20.78 17.90
C ILE A 541 40.87 -19.48 17.55
N GLY A 542 41.93 -19.17 18.29
CA GLY A 542 43.06 -18.48 17.71
C GLY A 542 43.71 -19.44 16.71
N TRP A 543 43.09 -19.63 15.54
CA TRP A 543 43.76 -20.30 14.43
C TRP A 543 44.72 -19.29 13.82
N SER A 544 45.89 -19.14 14.45
CA SER A 544 47.11 -18.76 13.74
C SER A 544 47.49 -19.97 12.88
N GLY A 545 46.86 -20.10 11.71
CA GLY A 545 47.35 -21.00 10.68
C GLY A 545 48.68 -20.46 10.16
N PRO A 546 49.65 -21.31 9.82
CA PRO A 546 50.89 -20.86 9.20
C PRO A 546 50.59 -20.23 7.83
N GLU A 547 51.28 -19.12 7.52
CA GLU A 547 51.38 -18.55 6.17
C GLU A 547 51.91 -19.55 5.14
#